data_AF-A0A507DMS1-F1
#
_entry.id   AF-A0A507DMS1-F1
#
_cell.length_a   1.000
_cell.length_b   1.000
_cell.length_c   1.000
_cell.angle_alpha   90.00
_cell.angle_beta   90.00
_cell.angle_gamma   90.00
#
_symmetry.space_group_name_H-M   'P 1'
#
loop_
_entity.id
_entity.type
_entity.pdbx_description
1 polymer ?
#
loop_
_entity_poly.entity_id
_entity_poly.type
_entity_poly.pdbx_seq_one_letter_code
_entity_poly.pdbx_strand_id
1 'polypeptide(L)'
;MVASKASKRKTGLGKALMRSRFSAANHVNPDGSIRHTTDMDDSCTKLRSITQETDLDAFLTTAQLAGTEFTAEKLNIQVVTNDYRNPFLLTPEKELETLAQHEQKKDRLTIPRRPQWDESTTADQLQQTERESFLEWRRGLAQLEEDEGMLLTPYERNLEVWRQLWRVIERSDLVVQIVDARNPLFFRSTDLEKYVNEGDARKINLLLVNKADMLTEFQRLKWAEYFDANNIRYKKPMNGVMIWRLTKWRG
;
A
#
# COMPACT_ATOMS: atom_id res chain seq x y z
N MET A 1 -29.18 56.72 -15.62
CA MET A 1 -29.27 55.27 -15.96
C MET A 1 -28.51 54.48 -14.92
N VAL A 2 -29.23 53.64 -14.16
CA VAL A 2 -28.69 52.80 -13.09
C VAL A 2 -28.19 51.50 -13.71
N ALA A 3 -26.94 51.11 -13.44
CA ALA A 3 -26.41 49.79 -13.79
C ALA A 3 -25.96 49.07 -12.51
N SER A 4 -26.77 48.10 -12.08
CA SER A 4 -26.52 47.19 -10.96
C SER A 4 -25.39 46.21 -11.30
N LYS A 5 -24.30 46.19 -10.51
CA LYS A 5 -23.29 45.13 -10.57
C LYS A 5 -23.81 43.88 -9.83
N ALA A 6 -24.04 42.81 -10.57
CA ALA A 6 -24.39 41.50 -10.02
C ALA A 6 -23.20 40.87 -9.27
N SER A 7 -23.36 40.63 -7.97
CA SER A 7 -22.42 39.88 -7.14
C SER A 7 -22.54 38.38 -7.46
N LYS A 8 -21.52 37.79 -8.08
CA LYS A 8 -21.39 36.34 -8.22
C LYS A 8 -21.20 35.72 -6.83
N ARG A 9 -22.28 35.19 -6.24
CA ARG A 9 -22.23 34.30 -5.08
C ARG A 9 -21.41 33.06 -5.45
N LYS A 10 -20.13 33.01 -5.04
CA LYS A 10 -19.35 31.76 -5.01
C LYS A 10 -20.03 30.85 -3.99
N THR A 11 -20.71 29.82 -4.47
CA THR A 11 -21.33 28.77 -3.67
C THR A 11 -20.28 28.11 -2.79
N GLY A 12 -20.30 28.44 -1.50
CA GLY A 12 -19.34 27.99 -0.49
C GLY A 12 -19.58 26.56 -0.01
N LEU A 13 -19.84 25.62 -0.92
CA LEU A 13 -20.05 24.21 -0.56
C LEU A 13 -18.82 23.65 0.19
N GLY A 14 -17.61 23.99 -0.27
CA GLY A 14 -16.37 23.57 0.38
C GLY A 14 -16.14 24.17 1.77
N LYS A 15 -16.59 25.41 2.01
CA LYS A 15 -16.51 26.03 3.35
C LYS A 15 -17.58 25.52 4.30
N ALA A 16 -18.76 25.18 3.79
CA ALA A 16 -19.83 24.56 4.58
C ALA A 16 -19.44 23.14 5.04
N LEU A 17 -18.84 22.34 4.15
CA LEU A 17 -18.33 21.01 4.46
C LEU A 17 -17.16 21.03 5.45
N MET A 18 -16.24 21.99 5.34
CA MET A 18 -15.18 22.13 6.36
C MET A 18 -15.78 22.52 7.72
N ARG A 19 -16.77 23.42 7.77
CA ARG A 19 -17.41 23.80 9.02
C ARG A 19 -18.24 22.67 9.65
N SER A 20 -18.90 21.83 8.84
CA SER A 20 -19.63 20.67 9.39
C SER A 20 -18.68 19.62 9.98
N ARG A 21 -17.49 19.43 9.40
CA ARG A 21 -16.46 18.52 9.92
C ARG A 21 -15.91 18.94 11.29
N PHE A 22 -15.73 20.25 11.52
CA PHE A 22 -15.18 20.74 12.79
C PHE A 22 -16.25 21.11 13.83
N SER A 23 -17.51 21.30 13.44
CA SER A 23 -18.60 21.62 14.37
C SER A 23 -19.13 20.39 15.14
N ALA A 24 -18.93 19.18 14.62
CA ALA A 24 -19.43 17.96 15.25
C ALA A 24 -18.60 17.50 16.47
N ALA A 25 -17.40 18.04 16.68
CA ALA A 25 -16.47 17.60 17.72
C ALA A 25 -16.78 18.13 19.13
N ASN A 26 -17.69 19.10 19.30
CA ASN A 26 -17.88 19.82 20.58
C ASN A 26 -19.33 19.86 21.11
N HIS A 27 -20.17 18.87 20.81
CA HIS A 27 -21.48 18.78 21.44
C HIS A 27 -21.40 18.09 22.82
N VAL A 28 -21.12 18.89 23.85
CA VAL A 28 -21.35 18.54 25.26
C VAL A 28 -22.85 18.65 25.55
N ASN A 29 -23.44 17.64 26.19
CA ASN A 29 -24.83 17.71 26.65
C ASN A 29 -24.96 18.75 27.78
N PRO A 30 -26.15 19.32 28.03
CA PRO A 30 -26.37 20.26 29.14
C PRO A 30 -26.02 19.71 30.53
N ASP A 31 -25.90 18.38 30.66
CA ASP A 31 -25.59 17.64 31.89
C ASP A 31 -24.09 17.32 32.05
N GLY A 32 -23.20 17.87 31.21
CA GLY A 32 -21.75 17.69 31.34
C GLY A 32 -21.21 16.30 30.96
N SER A 33 -22.08 15.34 30.62
CA SER A 33 -21.66 14.05 30.07
C SER A 33 -21.08 14.21 28.66
N ILE A 34 -19.83 13.81 28.44
CA ILE A 34 -19.28 13.59 27.09
C ILE A 34 -20.04 12.39 26.53
N ARG A 35 -20.67 12.53 25.36
CA ARG A 35 -21.28 11.40 24.66
C ARG A 35 -20.22 10.31 24.52
N HIS A 36 -20.50 9.13 25.06
CA HIS A 36 -19.76 7.91 24.76
C HIS A 36 -19.60 7.84 23.23
N THR A 37 -18.36 7.91 22.75
CA THR A 37 -18.06 7.84 21.32
C THR A 37 -18.26 6.39 20.89
N THR A 38 -19.48 6.02 20.54
CA THR A 38 -19.63 5.02 19.50
C THR A 38 -19.08 5.68 18.25
N ASP A 39 -17.87 5.30 17.87
CA ASP A 39 -17.18 5.79 16.69
C ASP A 39 -18.17 5.86 15.52
N MET A 40 -18.47 7.09 15.09
CA MET A 40 -19.03 7.29 13.76
C MET A 40 -17.88 6.94 12.81
N ASP A 41 -17.81 5.66 12.47
CA ASP A 41 -16.85 5.03 11.55
C ASP A 41 -17.09 5.64 10.17
N ASP A 42 -16.60 6.87 9.98
CA ASP A 42 -16.62 7.59 8.71
C ASP A 42 -15.76 6.77 7.74
N SER A 43 -16.39 5.87 7.00
CA SER A 43 -15.75 4.95 6.05
C SER A 43 -14.74 5.64 5.11
N CYS A 44 -14.87 6.95 4.89
CA CYS A 44 -13.98 7.76 4.08
C CYS A 44 -12.62 8.07 4.75
N THR A 45 -12.53 8.16 6.08
CA THR A 45 -11.26 8.42 6.79
C THR A 45 -10.45 7.14 7.02
N LYS A 46 -11.13 5.99 7.06
CA LYS A 46 -10.53 4.67 7.30
C LYS A 46 -9.59 4.21 6.18
N LEU A 47 -9.90 4.56 4.92
CA LEU A 47 -9.12 4.17 3.72
C LEU A 47 -8.15 5.27 3.25
N ARG A 48 -7.42 5.87 4.18
CA ARG A 48 -6.36 6.81 3.85
C ARG A 48 -5.05 6.06 3.61
N SER A 49 -4.44 6.23 2.43
CA SER A 49 -3.09 5.69 2.19
C SER A 49 -2.06 6.44 3.01
N ILE A 50 -1.16 5.69 3.66
CA ILE A 50 -0.12 6.20 4.54
C ILE A 50 1.19 5.49 4.20
N THR A 51 2.04 6.19 3.43
CA THR A 51 3.36 5.68 3.00
C THR A 51 4.53 6.34 3.72
N GLN A 52 4.29 7.50 4.35
CA GLN A 52 5.26 8.26 5.15
C GLN A 52 4.55 8.77 6.41
N GLU A 53 5.19 8.56 7.56
CA GLU A 53 4.70 9.02 8.87
C GLU A 53 5.86 9.70 9.60
N THR A 54 5.53 10.63 10.49
CA THR A 54 6.49 11.11 11.47
C THR A 54 6.74 10.03 12.53
N ASP A 55 7.88 10.07 13.23
CA ASP A 55 8.20 9.08 14.27
C ASP A 55 7.12 9.01 15.36
N LEU A 56 6.53 10.16 15.71
CA LEU A 56 5.44 10.25 16.67
C LEU A 56 4.16 9.59 16.14
N ASP A 57 3.78 9.86 14.89
CA ASP A 57 2.59 9.25 14.28
C ASP A 57 2.75 7.74 14.15
N ALA A 58 3.95 7.28 13.79
CA ALA A 58 4.29 5.85 13.71
C ALA A 58 4.19 5.18 15.09
N PHE A 59 4.68 5.83 16.15
CA PHE A 59 4.56 5.35 17.52
C PHE A 59 3.10 5.24 17.97
N LEU A 60 2.30 6.31 17.77
CA LEU A 60 0.88 6.32 18.15
C LEU A 60 0.08 5.25 17.40
N THR A 61 0.31 5.10 16.09
CA THR A 61 -0.36 4.09 15.27
C THR A 61 0.01 2.67 15.71
N THR A 62 1.27 2.44 16.09
CA THR A 62 1.72 1.14 16.59
C THR A 62 1.09 0.81 17.94
N ALA A 63 0.99 1.79 18.85
CA ALA A 63 0.30 1.63 20.13
C ALA A 63 -1.19 1.31 19.94
N GLN A 64 -1.87 2.00 19.03
CA GLN A 64 -3.27 1.73 18.67
C GLN A 64 -3.45 0.31 18.11
N LEU A 65 -2.58 -0.14 17.22
CA LEU A 65 -2.63 -1.51 16.67
C LEU A 65 -2.37 -2.58 17.75
N ALA A 66 -1.51 -2.28 18.72
CA ALA A 66 -1.22 -3.15 19.87
C ALA A 66 -2.33 -3.14 20.93
N GLY A 67 -3.33 -2.25 20.83
CA GLY A 67 -4.40 -2.10 21.81
C GLY A 67 -3.92 -1.55 23.15
N THR A 68 -2.78 -0.85 23.19
CA THR A 68 -2.26 -0.24 24.42
C THR A 68 -2.81 1.17 24.57
N GLU A 69 -3.72 1.38 25.52
CA GLU A 69 -4.16 2.71 25.91
C GLU A 69 -3.07 3.39 26.75
N PHE A 70 -2.37 4.38 26.17
CA PHE A 70 -1.46 5.24 26.90
C PHE A 70 -2.17 6.55 27.27
N THR A 71 -2.42 6.77 28.56
CA THR A 71 -2.65 8.12 29.09
C THR A 71 -1.29 8.81 29.19
N ALA A 72 -0.83 9.40 28.09
CA ALA A 72 0.40 10.18 28.09
C ALA A 72 0.19 11.47 28.87
N GLU A 73 0.45 11.45 30.18
CA GLU A 73 0.75 12.69 30.90
C GLU A 73 1.94 13.35 30.22
N LYS A 74 1.82 14.65 30.00
CA LYS A 74 2.64 15.50 29.11
C LYS A 74 4.09 15.60 29.59
N LEU A 75 4.84 14.50 29.55
CA LEU A 75 6.26 14.45 29.88
C LEU A 75 7.10 14.60 28.61
N ASN A 76 8.24 15.28 28.78
CA ASN A 76 9.19 15.64 27.73
C ASN A 76 9.59 14.43 26.86
N ILE A 77 9.00 14.31 25.68
CA ILE A 77 9.42 13.36 24.66
C ILE A 77 10.75 13.87 24.09
N GLN A 78 11.84 13.15 24.35
CA GLN A 78 13.13 13.41 23.72
C GLN A 78 13.23 12.55 22.47
N VAL A 79 12.99 13.15 21.31
CA VAL A 79 13.13 12.47 20.02
C VAL A 79 14.62 12.34 19.73
N VAL A 80 15.17 11.12 19.80
CA VAL A 80 16.53 10.83 19.34
C VAL A 80 16.47 10.75 17.82
N THR A 81 16.80 11.84 17.14
CA THR A 81 16.97 11.84 15.68
C THR A 81 18.21 11.01 15.34
N ASN A 82 18.03 9.91 14.61
CA ASN A 82 19.12 9.11 14.09
C ASN A 82 20.06 9.97 13.22
N ASP A 83 21.37 9.71 13.29
CA ASP A 83 22.39 10.45 12.53
C ASP A 83 22.06 10.51 11.03
N TYR A 84 21.98 11.71 10.48
CA TYR A 84 21.71 11.97 9.06
C TYR A 84 22.89 11.49 8.17
N ARG A 85 22.96 10.19 7.88
CA ARG A 85 23.67 9.69 6.69
C ARG A 85 22.71 9.82 5.51
N ASN A 86 23.17 10.35 4.39
CA ASN A 86 22.34 10.42 3.18
C ASN A 86 22.40 9.06 2.45
N PRO A 87 21.36 8.20 2.56
CA PRO A 87 21.38 6.87 1.96
C PRO A 87 21.33 6.91 0.42
N PHE A 88 21.07 8.07 -0.19
CA PHE A 88 20.94 8.23 -1.64
C PHE A 88 22.26 8.51 -2.36
N LEU A 89 23.38 8.61 -1.63
CA LEU A 89 24.70 8.89 -2.20
C LEU A 89 25.67 7.75 -1.84
N LEU A 90 25.49 6.61 -2.50
CA LEU A 90 26.43 5.48 -2.40
C LEU A 90 27.57 5.63 -3.39
N THR A 91 28.76 5.14 -3.02
CA THR A 91 29.83 4.92 -3.99
C THR A 91 29.45 3.73 -4.89
N PRO A 92 29.97 3.65 -6.14
CA PRO A 92 29.63 2.54 -7.05
C PRO A 92 29.89 1.15 -6.46
N GLU A 93 30.94 1.01 -5.66
CA GLU A 93 31.27 -0.23 -4.95
C GLU A 93 30.19 -0.61 -3.92
N LYS A 94 29.76 0.37 -3.11
CA LYS A 94 28.70 0.17 -2.11
C LYS A 94 27.34 -0.06 -2.75
N GLU A 95 27.08 0.53 -3.91
CA GLU A 95 25.84 0.29 -4.67
C GLU A 95 25.75 -1.17 -5.10
N LEU A 96 26.84 -1.74 -5.64
CA LEU A 96 26.89 -3.16 -6.01
C LEU A 96 26.70 -4.09 -4.81
N GLU A 97 27.34 -3.78 -3.67
CA GLU A 97 27.15 -4.52 -2.42
C GLU A 97 25.69 -4.46 -1.94
N THR A 98 25.09 -3.26 -1.98
CA THR A 98 23.69 -3.05 -1.58
C THR A 98 22.74 -3.83 -2.49
N LEU A 99 22.96 -3.81 -3.80
CA LEU A 99 22.18 -4.59 -4.77
C LEU A 99 22.30 -6.09 -4.54
N ALA A 100 23.51 -6.59 -4.24
CA ALA A 100 23.72 -8.00 -3.92
C ALA A 100 23.00 -8.41 -2.63
N GLN A 101 23.04 -7.56 -1.61
CA GLN A 101 22.30 -7.77 -0.36
C GLN A 101 20.78 -7.75 -0.58
N HIS A 102 20.28 -6.82 -1.40
CA HIS A 102 18.87 -6.75 -1.78
C HIS A 102 18.43 -8.04 -2.49
N GLU A 103 19.23 -8.57 -3.42
CA GLU A 103 18.87 -9.79 -4.16
C GLU A 103 18.88 -11.02 -3.23
N GLN A 104 19.86 -11.14 -2.34
CA GLN A 104 19.92 -12.25 -1.36
C GLN A 104 18.73 -12.27 -0.40
N LYS A 105 18.16 -11.10 -0.11
CA LYS A 105 17.13 -10.92 0.92
C LYS A 105 15.76 -10.61 0.34
N LYS A 106 15.62 -10.71 -0.97
CA LYS A 106 14.37 -10.51 -1.70
C LYS A 106 13.21 -11.35 -1.15
N ASP A 107 13.51 -12.57 -0.67
CA ASP A 107 12.50 -13.45 -0.08
C ASP A 107 12.02 -13.02 1.32
N ARG A 108 12.76 -12.14 2.03
CA ARG A 108 12.32 -11.56 3.31
C ARG A 108 11.35 -10.39 3.13
N LEU A 109 11.39 -9.73 1.96
CA LEU A 109 10.50 -8.62 1.60
C LEU A 109 9.15 -9.14 1.10
N THR A 110 8.34 -9.62 2.04
CA THR A 110 7.01 -10.19 1.76
C THR A 110 5.91 -9.18 2.04
N ILE A 111 4.75 -9.36 1.41
CA ILE A 111 3.51 -8.67 1.76
C ILE A 111 2.78 -9.43 2.89
N PRO A 112 2.03 -8.74 3.77
CA PRO A 112 1.36 -9.37 4.89
C PRO A 112 0.33 -10.38 4.38
N ARG A 113 0.48 -11.63 4.80
CA ARG A 113 -0.46 -12.72 4.52
C ARG A 113 -1.67 -12.59 5.44
N ARG A 114 -2.87 -12.88 4.93
CA ARG A 114 -4.05 -12.89 5.81
C ARG A 114 -4.01 -14.14 6.70
N PRO A 115 -4.24 -14.02 8.01
CA PRO A 115 -4.42 -15.18 8.87
C PRO A 115 -5.58 -16.06 8.41
N GLN A 116 -5.43 -17.37 8.56
CA GLN A 116 -6.51 -18.32 8.32
C GLN A 116 -7.64 -18.07 9.32
N TRP A 117 -8.88 -18.20 8.85
CA TRP A 117 -10.07 -18.03 9.66
C TRP A 117 -11.10 -19.09 9.29
N ASP A 118 -11.84 -19.55 10.29
CA ASP A 118 -12.85 -20.60 10.14
C ASP A 118 -14.24 -20.02 10.46
N GLU A 119 -15.31 -20.77 10.16
CA GLU A 119 -16.69 -20.37 10.47
C GLU A 119 -16.92 -20.14 11.98
N SER A 120 -16.11 -20.75 12.84
CA SER A 120 -16.15 -20.54 14.29
C SER A 120 -15.49 -19.24 14.76
N THR A 121 -14.71 -18.56 13.91
CA THR A 121 -14.02 -17.33 14.27
C THR A 121 -15.00 -16.16 14.32
N THR A 122 -15.11 -15.50 15.47
CA THR A 122 -15.94 -14.30 15.59
C THR A 122 -15.31 -13.11 14.85
N ALA A 123 -16.13 -12.14 14.46
CA ALA A 123 -15.67 -10.95 13.75
C ALA A 123 -14.59 -10.18 14.55
N ASP A 124 -14.72 -10.10 15.86
CA ASP A 124 -13.77 -9.38 16.72
C ASP A 124 -12.46 -10.15 16.88
N GLN A 125 -12.52 -11.47 17.04
CA GLN A 125 -11.33 -12.33 17.05
C GLN A 125 -10.55 -12.21 15.73
N LEU A 126 -11.24 -12.26 14.59
CA LEU A 126 -10.62 -12.11 13.29
C LEU A 126 -9.93 -10.74 13.16
N GLN A 127 -10.59 -9.67 13.59
CA GLN A 127 -10.00 -8.34 13.57
C GLN A 127 -8.74 -8.25 14.44
N GLN A 128 -8.74 -8.89 15.61
CA GLN A 128 -7.59 -8.92 16.49
C GLN A 128 -6.42 -9.69 15.87
N THR A 129 -6.68 -10.90 15.35
CA THR A 129 -5.64 -11.71 14.71
C THR A 129 -5.07 -11.02 13.46
N GLU A 130 -5.90 -10.33 12.67
CA GLU A 130 -5.44 -9.52 11.54
C GLU A 130 -4.52 -8.36 12.00
N ARG A 131 -4.86 -7.66 13.10
CA ARG A 131 -4.01 -6.60 13.66
C ARG A 131 -2.67 -7.15 14.16
N GLU A 132 -2.71 -8.25 14.91
CA GLU A 132 -1.52 -8.90 15.47
C GLU A 132 -0.57 -9.37 14.34
N SER A 133 -1.11 -10.06 13.34
CA SER A 133 -0.35 -10.51 12.17
C SER A 133 0.27 -9.35 11.39
N PHE A 134 -0.48 -8.26 11.19
CA PHE A 134 0.03 -7.07 10.52
C PHE A 134 1.14 -6.37 11.31
N LEU A 135 0.99 -6.30 12.64
CA LEU A 135 1.99 -5.71 13.51
C LEU A 135 3.27 -6.54 13.52
N GLU A 136 3.16 -7.87 13.53
CA GLU A 136 4.31 -8.77 13.42
C GLU A 136 5.05 -8.61 12.09
N TRP A 137 4.30 -8.51 10.98
CA TRP A 137 4.89 -8.19 9.67
C TRP A 137 5.64 -6.85 9.68
N ARG A 138 5.08 -5.79 10.30
CA ARG A 138 5.76 -4.49 10.44
C ARG A 138 7.04 -4.59 11.27
N ARG A 139 7.05 -5.38 12.35
CA ARG A 139 8.26 -5.63 13.15
C ARG A 139 9.34 -6.31 12.31
N GLY A 140 8.97 -7.29 11.48
CA GLY A 140 9.89 -7.95 10.57
C GLY A 140 10.56 -6.99 9.57
N LEU A 141 9.80 -6.03 9.04
CA LEU A 141 10.36 -4.97 8.18
C LEU A 141 11.26 -3.99 8.94
N ALA A 142 10.89 -3.61 10.16
CA ALA A 142 11.71 -2.73 10.99
C ALA A 142 13.06 -3.37 11.35
N GLN A 143 13.07 -4.67 11.66
CA GLN A 143 14.32 -5.43 11.88
C GLN A 143 15.21 -5.42 10.63
N LEU A 144 14.63 -5.54 9.44
CA LEU A 144 15.39 -5.46 8.18
C LEU A 144 15.99 -4.07 7.93
N GLU A 145 15.29 -3.00 8.29
CA GLU A 145 15.82 -1.63 8.20
C GLU A 145 16.95 -1.38 9.20
N GLU A 146 16.79 -1.82 10.46
CA GLU A 146 17.73 -1.58 11.56
C GLU A 146 19.01 -2.43 11.47
N ASP A 147 18.86 -3.75 11.30
CA ASP A 147 20.00 -4.68 11.36
C ASP A 147 20.91 -4.55 10.14
N GLU A 148 20.36 -4.12 9.00
CA GLU A 148 21.01 -4.33 7.69
C GLU A 148 21.16 -3.04 6.89
N GLY A 149 20.66 -1.90 7.40
CA GLY A 149 20.78 -0.59 6.75
C GLY A 149 20.15 -0.53 5.35
N MET A 150 19.25 -1.47 5.03
CA MET A 150 18.56 -1.50 3.75
C MET A 150 17.55 -0.36 3.67
N LEU A 151 17.64 0.42 2.59
CA LEU A 151 16.62 1.42 2.28
C LEU A 151 15.44 0.71 1.64
N LEU A 152 14.39 0.48 2.42
CA LEU A 152 13.14 -0.08 1.89
C LEU A 152 12.40 0.95 1.04
N THR A 153 11.76 0.47 -0.03
CA THR A 153 10.79 1.27 -0.75
C THR A 153 9.63 1.63 0.19
N PRO A 154 9.14 2.88 0.19
CA PRO A 154 7.99 3.25 1.00
C PRO A 154 6.83 2.29 0.78
N TYR A 155 6.26 1.79 1.89
CA TYR A 155 5.19 0.80 1.88
C TYR A 155 3.95 1.34 2.61
N GLU A 156 2.81 0.72 2.35
CA GLU A 156 1.54 1.09 2.97
C GLU A 156 1.48 0.63 4.42
N ARG A 157 1.26 1.57 5.35
CA ARG A 157 1.20 1.31 6.80
C ARG A 157 -0.24 1.17 7.32
N ASN A 158 -1.24 1.47 6.50
CA ASN A 158 -2.64 1.32 6.87
C ASN A 158 -3.13 -0.13 6.65
N LEU A 159 -3.53 -0.81 7.73
CA LEU A 159 -4.08 -2.17 7.70
C LEU A 159 -5.34 -2.27 6.82
N GLU A 160 -6.18 -1.24 6.78
CA GLU A 160 -7.41 -1.25 6.00
C GLU A 160 -7.17 -1.34 4.50
N VAL A 161 -6.04 -0.82 4.01
CA VAL A 161 -5.65 -0.98 2.61
C VAL A 161 -5.26 -2.45 2.34
N TRP A 162 -4.51 -3.06 3.25
CA TRP A 162 -4.15 -4.48 3.15
C TRP A 162 -5.38 -5.41 3.25
N ARG A 163 -6.37 -5.06 4.07
CA ARG A 163 -7.67 -5.76 4.10
C ARG A 163 -8.39 -5.72 2.76
N GLN A 164 -8.30 -4.63 2.01
CA GLN A 164 -8.87 -4.58 0.66
C GLN A 164 -8.12 -5.53 -0.28
N LEU A 165 -6.78 -5.54 -0.22
CA LEU A 165 -5.99 -6.48 -1.01
C LEU A 165 -6.38 -7.92 -0.72
N TRP A 166 -6.50 -8.31 0.54
CA TRP A 166 -6.89 -9.67 0.92
C TRP A 166 -8.26 -10.05 0.38
N ARG A 167 -9.27 -9.18 0.53
CA ARG A 167 -10.63 -9.41 -0.01
C ARG A 167 -10.63 -9.57 -1.53
N VAL A 168 -9.83 -8.78 -2.25
CA VAL A 168 -9.70 -8.86 -3.71
C VAL A 168 -9.06 -10.19 -4.10
N ILE A 169 -7.98 -10.58 -3.44
CA ILE A 169 -7.28 -11.84 -3.73
C ILE A 169 -8.20 -13.03 -3.48
N GLU A 170 -8.95 -13.06 -2.38
CA GLU A 170 -9.85 -14.17 -2.06
C GLU A 170 -10.97 -14.31 -3.09
N ARG A 171 -11.61 -13.20 -3.46
CA ARG A 171 -12.81 -13.20 -4.32
C ARG A 171 -12.52 -13.31 -5.81
N SER A 172 -11.28 -13.12 -6.24
CA SER A 172 -10.92 -13.07 -7.67
C SER A 172 -10.28 -14.37 -8.15
N ASP A 173 -10.65 -14.81 -9.35
CA ASP A 173 -10.00 -15.94 -10.03
C ASP A 173 -8.75 -15.50 -10.83
N LEU A 174 -8.71 -14.23 -11.24
CA LEU A 174 -7.63 -13.62 -12.00
C LEU A 174 -7.15 -12.35 -11.29
N VAL A 175 -5.87 -12.29 -10.97
CA VAL A 175 -5.22 -11.11 -10.40
C VAL A 175 -4.30 -10.49 -11.46
N VAL A 176 -4.53 -9.20 -11.76
CA VAL A 176 -3.76 -8.48 -12.78
C VAL A 176 -2.85 -7.45 -12.11
N GLN A 177 -1.54 -7.59 -12.28
CA GLN A 177 -0.55 -6.60 -11.85
C GLN A 177 -0.29 -5.60 -12.97
N ILE A 178 -0.60 -4.34 -12.73
CA ILE A 178 -0.35 -3.27 -13.71
C ILE A 178 1.03 -2.66 -13.44
N VAL A 179 1.94 -2.73 -14.40
CA VAL A 179 3.32 -2.25 -14.26
C VAL A 179 3.66 -1.19 -15.30
N ASP A 180 4.55 -0.25 -14.98
CA ASP A 180 5.05 0.75 -15.93
C ASP A 180 6.11 0.13 -16.86
N ALA A 181 5.96 0.32 -18.18
CA ALA A 181 6.82 -0.29 -19.19
C ALA A 181 8.30 0.11 -19.10
N ARG A 182 8.64 1.22 -18.46
CA ARG A 182 10.04 1.67 -18.34
C ARG A 182 10.87 0.77 -17.44
N ASN A 183 10.27 0.24 -16.39
CA ASN A 183 10.94 -0.68 -15.47
C ASN A 183 9.94 -1.71 -14.91
N PRO A 184 9.47 -2.65 -15.75
CA PRO A 184 8.41 -3.58 -15.37
C PRO A 184 8.84 -4.55 -14.26
N LEU A 185 10.15 -4.81 -14.12
CA LEU A 185 10.69 -5.70 -13.08
C LEU A 185 10.63 -5.06 -11.70
N PHE A 186 10.90 -3.76 -11.60
CA PHE A 186 10.83 -3.03 -10.33
C PHE A 186 9.39 -2.92 -9.79
N PHE A 187 8.41 -2.69 -10.67
CA PHE A 187 7.00 -2.56 -10.26
C PHE A 187 6.26 -3.90 -10.12
N ARG A 188 6.92 -5.01 -10.47
CA ARG A 188 6.33 -6.35 -10.36
C ARG A 188 6.65 -6.93 -8.98
N SER A 189 5.62 -7.38 -8.28
CA SER A 189 5.80 -8.13 -7.03
C SER A 189 5.74 -9.63 -7.30
N THR A 190 6.89 -10.30 -7.19
CA THR A 190 6.95 -11.78 -7.24
C THR A 190 6.32 -12.42 -6.02
N ASP A 191 6.36 -11.75 -4.87
CA ASP A 191 5.77 -12.25 -3.64
C ASP A 191 4.23 -12.25 -3.70
N LEU A 192 3.63 -11.25 -4.37
CA LEU A 192 2.18 -11.25 -4.61
C LEU A 192 1.75 -12.45 -5.48
N GLU A 193 2.57 -12.84 -6.45
CA GLU A 193 2.28 -14.03 -7.28
C GLU A 193 2.36 -15.31 -6.45
N LYS A 194 3.36 -15.43 -5.57
CA LYS A 194 3.47 -16.54 -4.61
C LYS A 194 2.22 -16.58 -3.71
N TYR A 195 1.82 -15.46 -3.14
CA TYR A 195 0.65 -15.38 -2.26
C TYR A 195 -0.65 -15.85 -2.92
N VAL A 196 -0.90 -15.38 -4.15
CA VAL A 196 -2.11 -15.77 -4.89
C VAL A 196 -2.12 -17.28 -5.16
N ASN A 197 -0.96 -17.86 -5.47
CA ASN A 197 -0.82 -19.30 -5.72
C ASN A 197 -0.88 -20.15 -4.42
N GLU A 198 -0.44 -19.61 -3.28
CA GLU A 198 -0.54 -20.26 -1.96
C GLU A 198 -2.02 -20.47 -1.56
N GLY A 199 -2.90 -19.53 -1.91
CA GLY A 199 -4.33 -19.62 -1.58
C GLY A 199 -5.12 -20.57 -2.49
N ASP A 200 -4.92 -20.49 -3.81
CA ASP A 200 -5.54 -21.40 -4.77
C ASP A 200 -4.70 -21.50 -6.05
N ALA A 201 -4.18 -22.69 -6.35
CA ALA A 201 -3.35 -22.96 -7.53
C ALA A 201 -4.08 -22.74 -8.87
N ARG A 202 -5.41 -22.63 -8.87
CA ARG A 202 -6.21 -22.33 -10.07
C ARG A 202 -6.22 -20.85 -10.40
N LYS A 203 -5.90 -19.98 -9.43
CA LYS A 203 -5.87 -18.53 -9.65
C LYS A 203 -4.77 -18.18 -10.64
N ILE A 204 -5.07 -17.25 -11.53
CA ILE A 204 -4.14 -16.83 -12.58
C ILE A 204 -3.56 -15.47 -12.20
N ASN A 205 -2.23 -15.36 -12.23
CA ASN A 205 -1.52 -14.09 -12.17
C ASN A 205 -1.21 -13.61 -13.59
N LEU A 206 -1.55 -12.36 -13.91
CA LEU A 206 -1.30 -11.75 -15.22
C LEU A 206 -0.62 -10.38 -15.05
N LEU A 207 0.46 -10.16 -15.80
CA LEU A 207 1.15 -8.88 -15.86
C LEU A 207 0.59 -8.01 -16.99
N LEU A 208 0.08 -6.82 -16.67
CA LEU A 208 -0.34 -5.82 -17.65
C LEU A 208 0.69 -4.69 -17.71
N VAL A 209 1.46 -4.65 -18.80
CA VAL A 209 2.48 -3.62 -19.01
C VAL A 209 1.82 -2.36 -19.59
N ASN A 210 1.77 -1.30 -18.78
CA ASN A 210 1.19 0.00 -19.10
C ASN A 210 2.23 0.99 -19.65
N LYS A 211 1.77 1.98 -20.43
CA LYS A 211 2.58 3.04 -21.05
C LYS A 211 3.69 2.54 -22.00
N ALA A 212 3.39 1.47 -22.75
CA ALA A 212 4.35 0.91 -23.70
C ALA A 212 4.59 1.78 -24.94
N ASP A 213 3.82 2.84 -25.12
CA ASP A 213 4.09 3.93 -26.08
C ASP A 213 5.37 4.70 -25.75
N MET A 214 5.82 4.68 -24.48
CA MET A 214 7.10 5.27 -24.07
C MET A 214 8.32 4.42 -24.45
N LEU A 215 8.12 3.24 -25.03
CA LEU A 215 9.19 2.35 -25.48
C LEU A 215 9.24 2.26 -27.00
N THR A 216 10.44 2.07 -27.52
CA THR A 216 10.64 1.71 -28.92
C THR A 216 10.15 0.29 -29.20
N GLU A 217 9.87 -0.03 -30.47
CA GLU A 217 9.46 -1.38 -30.87
C GLU A 217 10.50 -2.45 -30.47
N PHE A 218 11.78 -2.14 -30.65
CA PHE A 218 12.87 -3.03 -30.25
C PHE A 218 12.88 -3.31 -28.74
N GLN A 219 12.67 -2.28 -27.91
CA GLN A 219 12.57 -2.46 -26.45
C GLN A 219 11.36 -3.30 -26.05
N ARG A 220 10.21 -3.11 -26.72
CA ARG A 220 9.02 -3.94 -26.49
C ARG A 220 9.26 -5.40 -26.85
N LEU A 221 9.99 -5.66 -27.94
CA LEU A 221 10.37 -7.02 -28.32
C LEU A 221 11.30 -7.66 -27.28
N LYS A 222 12.30 -6.92 -26.80
CA LYS A 222 13.22 -7.42 -25.76
C LYS A 222 12.51 -7.76 -24.45
N TRP A 223 11.56 -6.94 -24.03
CA TRP A 223 10.73 -7.25 -22.86
C TRP A 223 9.83 -8.46 -23.10
N ALA A 224 9.23 -8.58 -24.29
CA ALA A 224 8.43 -9.76 -24.66
C ALA A 224 9.25 -11.06 -24.60
N GLU A 225 10.45 -11.06 -25.21
CA GLU A 225 11.39 -12.17 -25.16
C GLU A 225 11.76 -12.54 -23.72
N TYR A 226 12.02 -11.54 -22.87
CA TYR A 226 12.33 -11.75 -21.46
C TYR A 226 11.16 -12.40 -20.71
N PHE A 227 9.94 -11.90 -20.90
CA PHE A 227 8.76 -12.44 -20.20
C PHE A 227 8.45 -13.87 -20.64
N ASP A 228 8.55 -14.15 -21.94
CA ASP A 228 8.37 -15.50 -22.49
C ASP A 228 9.44 -16.47 -21.95
N ALA A 229 10.71 -16.05 -21.89
CA ALA A 229 11.80 -16.87 -21.36
C ALA A 229 11.66 -17.20 -19.86
N ASN A 230 11.03 -16.32 -19.09
CA ASN A 230 10.83 -16.49 -17.65
C ASN A 230 9.43 -17.06 -17.29
N ASN A 231 8.66 -17.54 -18.28
CA ASN A 231 7.30 -18.07 -18.11
C ASN A 231 6.34 -17.09 -17.40
N ILE A 232 6.51 -15.80 -17.63
CA ILE A 232 5.68 -14.75 -17.03
C ILE A 232 4.48 -14.54 -17.94
N ARG A 233 3.26 -14.71 -17.42
CA ARG A 233 2.06 -14.40 -18.20
C ARG A 233 1.91 -12.89 -18.29
N TYR A 234 1.98 -12.33 -19.50
CA TYR A 234 1.79 -10.90 -19.72
C TYR A 234 0.80 -10.62 -20.85
N LYS A 235 0.09 -9.50 -20.77
CA LYS A 235 -0.73 -8.99 -21.85
C LYS A 235 0.04 -7.91 -22.60
N LYS A 236 0.26 -8.12 -23.91
CA LYS A 236 0.81 -7.11 -24.80
C LYS A 236 -0.17 -5.95 -24.94
N PRO A 237 0.23 -4.69 -24.72
CA PRO A 237 -0.62 -3.55 -24.97
C PRO A 237 -0.89 -3.45 -26.48
N MET A 238 -2.14 -3.65 -26.87
CA MET A 238 -2.59 -3.39 -28.23
C MET A 238 -2.67 -1.88 -28.40
N ASN A 239 -1.83 -1.31 -29.27
CA ASN A 239 -2.17 -0.13 -30.07
C ASN A 239 -1.20 0.02 -31.26
N GLY A 240 -1.76 -0.12 -32.48
CA GLY A 240 -1.22 0.45 -33.71
C GLY A 240 -0.49 -0.48 -34.69
N VAL A 241 -1.26 -1.30 -35.42
CA VAL A 241 -0.92 -1.97 -36.71
C VAL A 241 -0.02 -3.23 -36.67
N MET A 242 -0.70 -4.34 -36.98
CA MET A 242 -0.32 -5.61 -37.62
C MET A 242 0.67 -6.62 -36.98
N ILE A 243 0.04 -7.76 -36.62
CA ILE A 243 0.39 -9.16 -36.92
C ILE A 243 1.82 -9.59 -36.56
N TRP A 244 1.95 -10.43 -35.53
CA TRP A 244 2.66 -11.72 -35.65
C TRP A 244 2.00 -12.80 -34.79
N ARG A 245 1.39 -13.75 -35.50
CA ARG A 245 0.95 -15.12 -35.16
C ARG A 245 0.25 -15.38 -33.82
N LEU A 246 -1.07 -15.57 -33.97
CA LEU A 246 -1.80 -16.69 -33.38
C LEU A 246 -1.02 -18.00 -33.53
N THR A 247 -0.26 -18.41 -32.52
CA THR A 247 0.09 -19.82 -32.27
C THR A 247 0.57 -19.94 -30.82
N LYS A 248 -0.38 -20.10 -29.89
CA LYS A 248 -0.32 -20.91 -28.66
C LYS A 248 -1.42 -20.46 -27.69
N TRP A 249 -2.66 -20.64 -28.13
CA TRP A 249 -3.80 -20.81 -27.23
C TRP A 249 -4.67 -21.90 -27.85
N ARG A 250 -4.25 -23.15 -27.61
CA ARG A 250 -5.05 -24.38 -27.69
C ARG A 250 -4.41 -25.38 -26.73
N GLY A 251 -5.21 -25.93 -25.82
CA GLY A 251 -4.84 -26.96 -24.85
C GLY A 251 -4.70 -26.40 -23.46
#